data_AF-A0A1F9IIK8-F1
#
_entry.id   AF-A0A1F9IIK8-F1
#
_cell.length_a   1.000
_cell.length_b   1.000
_cell.length_c   1.000
_cell.angle_alpha   90.00
_cell.angle_beta   90.00
_cell.angle_gamma   90.00
#
_symmetry.space_group_name_H-M   'P 1'
#
loop_
_entity.id
_entity.type
_entity.pdbx_description
1 polymer ?
#
loop_
_entity_poly.entity_id
_entity_poly.type
_entity_poly.pdbx_seq_one_letter_code
_entity_poly.pdbx_strand_id
1 'polypeptide(L)'
;MDFEVKDSILEEEKETHIVKIVVSAEEKTHHTNLKMIMLNSSLNHAYTQLEYEKTDCLMKQEELSIRMEALRDAYFHARKKLWNEAPQSVVDIEADLEAQKREFFHIGHHA
;
A
#
# COMPACT_ATOMS: atom_id res chain seq x y z
N MET A 1 9.89 -38.07 -42.54
CA MET A 1 11.00 -37.28 -41.97
C MET A 1 10.32 -36.28 -41.05
N ASP A 2 9.94 -36.70 -39.84
CA ASP A 2 8.93 -35.99 -39.03
C ASP A 2 9.33 -35.96 -37.55
N PHE A 3 10.53 -35.45 -37.24
CA PHE A 3 11.04 -35.48 -35.86
C PHE A 3 11.73 -34.19 -35.39
N GLU A 4 11.46 -33.03 -35.98
CA GLU A 4 12.06 -31.76 -35.51
C GLU A 4 11.05 -30.69 -35.11
N VAL A 5 9.74 -30.93 -35.23
CA VAL A 5 8.71 -29.91 -34.95
C VAL A 5 8.19 -29.95 -33.50
N LYS A 6 8.36 -31.08 -32.79
CA LYS A 6 7.78 -31.24 -31.44
C LYS A 6 8.56 -30.55 -30.33
N ASP A 7 9.88 -30.46 -30.45
CA ASP A 7 10.72 -29.88 -29.38
C ASP A 7 10.59 -28.35 -29.32
N SER A 8 10.48 -27.66 -30.47
CA SER A 8 10.35 -26.20 -30.50
C SER A 8 9.02 -25.68 -29.93
N ILE A 9 7.92 -26.43 -30.08
CA ILE A 9 6.61 -26.04 -29.53
C ILE A 9 6.59 -26.17 -28.00
N LEU A 10 7.28 -27.18 -27.46
CA LEU A 10 7.39 -27.43 -26.03
C LEU A 10 8.25 -26.38 -25.29
N GLU A 11 9.21 -25.75 -25.98
CA GLU A 11 10.02 -24.66 -25.40
C GLU A 11 9.28 -23.32 -25.39
N GLU A 12 8.54 -22.96 -26.45
CA GLU A 12 7.70 -21.75 -26.48
C GLU A 12 6.57 -21.78 -25.44
N GLU A 13 5.94 -22.94 -25.21
CA GLU A 13 4.92 -23.09 -24.17
C GLU A 13 5.49 -22.96 -22.75
N LYS A 14 6.74 -23.39 -22.53
CA LYS A 14 7.41 -23.23 -21.23
C LYS A 14 7.79 -21.77 -20.97
N GLU A 15 8.36 -21.07 -21.96
CA GLU A 15 8.71 -19.66 -21.81
C GLU A 15 7.46 -18.80 -21.57
N THR A 16 6.39 -19.01 -22.32
CA THR A 16 5.13 -18.27 -22.11
C THR A 16 4.49 -18.57 -20.76
N HIS A 17 4.63 -19.78 -20.22
CA HIS A 17 4.14 -20.12 -18.89
C HIS A 17 4.99 -19.51 -17.78
N ILE A 18 6.33 -19.54 -17.92
CA ILE A 18 7.27 -18.91 -16.97
C ILE A 18 7.03 -17.40 -16.92
N VAL A 19 6.87 -16.75 -18.08
CA VAL A 19 6.58 -15.30 -18.17
C VAL A 19 5.27 -14.97 -17.46
N LYS A 20 4.20 -15.76 -17.65
CA LYS A 20 2.92 -15.56 -16.94
C LYS A 20 3.05 -15.70 -15.43
N ILE A 21 3.85 -16.65 -14.95
CA ILE A 21 4.07 -16.86 -13.51
C ILE A 21 4.83 -15.69 -12.89
N VAL A 22 5.88 -15.20 -13.56
CA VAL A 22 6.69 -14.07 -13.07
C VAL A 22 5.88 -12.78 -13.03
N VAL A 23 5.11 -12.46 -14.08
CA VAL A 23 4.24 -11.28 -14.11
C VAL A 23 3.18 -11.36 -13.01
N SER A 24 2.55 -12.52 -12.80
CA SER A 24 1.57 -12.70 -11.72
C SER A 24 2.16 -12.53 -10.31
N ALA A 25 3.44 -12.89 -10.12
CA ALA A 25 4.12 -12.69 -8.84
C ALA A 25 4.48 -11.20 -8.62
N GLU A 26 4.91 -10.50 -9.66
CA GLU A 26 5.19 -9.07 -9.63
C GLU A 26 3.93 -8.24 -9.37
N GLU A 27 2.80 -8.58 -9.99
CA GLU A 27 1.50 -7.94 -9.73
C GLU A 27 1.04 -8.14 -8.29
N LYS A 28 1.19 -9.35 -7.73
CA LYS A 28 0.84 -9.64 -6.33
C LYS A 28 1.72 -8.87 -5.34
N THR A 29 3.01 -8.78 -5.62
CA THR A 29 3.94 -8.00 -4.79
C THR A 29 3.67 -6.50 -4.89
N HIS A 30 3.36 -6.00 -6.10
CA HIS A 30 2.96 -4.61 -6.31
C HIS A 30 1.70 -4.23 -5.53
N HIS A 31 0.65 -5.04 -5.67
CA HIS A 31 -0.62 -4.84 -4.98
C HIS A 31 -0.42 -4.84 -3.46
N THR A 32 0.34 -5.80 -2.94
CA THR A 32 0.65 -5.89 -1.50
C THR A 32 1.41 -4.66 -1.02
N ASN A 33 2.37 -4.16 -1.80
CA ASN A 33 3.12 -2.96 -1.48
C ASN A 33 2.22 -1.72 -1.41
N LEU A 34 1.29 -1.55 -2.37
CA LEU A 34 0.34 -0.43 -2.34
C LEU A 34 -0.54 -0.46 -1.09
N LYS A 35 -1.04 -1.65 -0.70
CA LYS A 35 -1.81 -1.84 0.53
C LYS A 35 -1.00 -1.45 1.78
N MET A 36 0.25 -1.90 1.86
CA MET A 36 1.14 -1.56 2.96
C MET A 36 1.42 -0.06 3.03
N ILE A 37 1.64 0.61 1.90
CA ILE A 37 1.85 2.06 1.86
C ILE A 37 0.62 2.80 2.39
N MET A 38 -0.59 2.42 1.98
CA MET A 38 -1.83 3.03 2.49
C MET A 38 -1.95 2.85 4.02
N LEU A 39 -1.78 1.62 4.52
CA LEU A 39 -1.87 1.32 5.94
C LEU A 39 -0.84 2.11 6.75
N ASN A 40 0.44 1.98 6.39
CA ASN A 40 1.53 2.61 7.12
C ASN A 40 1.46 4.13 7.06
N SER A 41 1.13 4.72 5.92
CA SER A 41 1.07 6.18 5.78
C SER A 41 -0.07 6.77 6.61
N SER A 42 -1.23 6.10 6.63
CA SER A 42 -2.39 6.51 7.42
C SER A 42 -2.13 6.44 8.93
N LEU A 43 -1.54 5.35 9.41
CA LEU A 43 -1.19 5.21 10.83
C LEU A 43 -0.06 6.15 11.24
N ASN A 44 1.00 6.27 10.44
CA ASN A 44 2.08 7.20 10.71
C ASN A 44 1.60 8.66 10.71
N HIS A 45 0.64 9.02 9.85
CA HIS A 45 0.05 10.35 9.88
C HIS A 45 -0.65 10.60 11.22
N ALA A 46 -1.45 9.64 11.70
CA ALA A 46 -2.11 9.73 13.00
C ALA A 46 -1.10 9.88 14.16
N TYR A 47 0.00 9.11 14.17
CA TYR A 47 1.06 9.26 15.18
C TYR A 47 1.79 10.60 15.07
N THR A 48 2.09 11.05 13.85
CA THR A 48 2.76 12.34 13.62
C THR A 48 1.88 13.50 14.10
N GLN A 49 0.57 13.40 13.89
CA GLN A 49 -0.40 14.37 14.40
C GLN A 49 -0.41 14.39 15.94
N LEU A 50 -0.43 13.23 16.59
CA LEU A 50 -0.35 13.14 18.05
C LEU A 50 0.95 13.72 18.61
N GLU A 51 2.07 13.56 17.90
CA GLU A 51 3.36 14.17 18.26
C GLU A 51 3.31 15.69 18.07
N TYR A 52 2.74 16.16 16.96
CA TYR A 52 2.57 17.58 16.65
C TYR A 52 1.76 18.29 17.74
N GLU A 53 0.64 17.70 18.16
CA GLU A 53 -0.25 18.25 19.21
C GLU A 53 0.44 18.39 20.57
N LYS A 54 1.48 17.59 20.84
CA LYS A 54 2.24 17.60 22.09
C LYS A 54 3.53 18.42 22.03
N THR A 55 3.85 18.99 20.88
CA THR A 55 5.12 19.67 20.63
C THR A 55 4.95 21.18 20.79
N ASP A 56 5.72 21.80 21.68
CA ASP A 56 5.73 23.27 21.87
C ASP A 56 6.78 23.99 21.00
N CYS A 57 7.74 23.25 20.45
CA CYS A 57 8.80 23.80 19.61
C CYS A 57 8.29 24.06 18.19
N LEU A 58 8.21 25.32 17.77
CA LEU A 58 7.71 25.73 16.45
C LEU A 58 8.50 25.09 15.29
N MET A 59 9.82 25.03 15.39
CA MET A 59 10.66 24.36 14.37
C MET A 59 10.27 22.89 14.22
N LYS A 60 9.99 22.22 15.35
CA LYS A 60 9.62 20.81 15.35
C LYS A 60 8.19 20.60 14.82
N GLN A 61 7.28 21.51 15.14
CA GLN A 61 5.93 21.52 14.56
C GLN A 61 5.98 21.67 13.04
N GLU A 62 6.82 22.56 12.51
CA GLU A 62 6.99 22.73 11.06
C GLU A 62 7.50 21.44 10.39
N GLU A 63 8.53 20.80 10.95
CA GLU A 63 9.01 19.49 10.48
C GLU A 63 7.89 18.43 10.46
N LEU A 64 7.12 18.35 11.54
CA LEU A 64 6.03 17.39 11.68
C LEU A 64 4.90 17.69 10.69
N SER A 65 4.60 18.96 10.42
CA SER A 65 3.63 19.38 9.40
C SER A 65 4.05 18.92 8.00
N ILE A 66 5.32 19.16 7.62
CA ILE A 66 5.88 18.71 6.34
C ILE A 66 5.79 17.18 6.23
N ARG A 67 6.11 16.47 7.32
CA ARG A 67 6.01 15.01 7.36
C ARG A 67 4.58 14.52 7.19
N MET A 68 3.59 15.16 7.82
CA MET A 68 2.18 14.82 7.65
C MET A 68 1.73 15.00 6.20
N GLU A 69 2.16 16.06 5.51
CA GLU A 69 1.87 16.28 4.10
C GLU A 69 2.45 15.17 3.22
N ALA A 70 3.73 14.81 3.43
CA ALA A 70 4.36 13.72 2.70
C ALA A 70 3.66 12.36 2.92
N LEU A 71 3.19 12.09 4.14
CA LEU A 71 2.43 10.87 4.46
C LEU A 71 1.05 10.87 3.80
N ARG A 72 0.38 12.02 3.78
CA ARG A 72 -0.89 12.19 3.08
C ARG A 72 -0.73 11.94 1.58
N ASP A 73 0.31 12.48 0.96
CA ASP A 73 0.57 12.30 -0.47
C ASP A 73 0.89 10.85 -0.81
N ALA A 74 1.73 10.19 0.01
CA ALA A 74 2.03 8.77 -0.14
C ALA A 74 0.76 7.91 -0.08
N TYR A 75 -0.14 8.20 0.87
CA TYR A 75 -1.43 7.54 0.99
C TYR A 75 -2.28 7.71 -0.27
N PHE A 76 -2.50 8.94 -0.73
CA PHE A 76 -3.37 9.21 -1.87
C PHE A 76 -2.80 8.69 -3.19
N HIS A 77 -1.47 8.70 -3.34
CA HIS A 77 -0.81 8.11 -4.49
C HIS A 77 -1.01 6.59 -4.54
N ALA A 78 -0.79 5.90 -3.42
CA ALA A 78 -1.01 4.47 -3.33
C ALA A 78 -2.49 4.11 -3.52
N ARG A 79 -3.40 4.88 -2.90
CA ARG A 79 -4.85 4.74 -3.06
C ARG A 79 -5.28 4.88 -4.51
N LYS A 80 -4.78 5.89 -5.22
CA LYS A 80 -5.15 6.12 -6.63
C LYS A 80 -4.71 4.96 -7.52
N LYS A 81 -3.49 4.45 -7.34
CA LYS A 81 -3.00 3.28 -8.08
C LYS A 81 -3.83 2.03 -7.78
N LEU A 82 -4.02 1.75 -6.49
CA LEU A 82 -4.78 0.60 -6.03
C LEU A 82 -6.25 0.67 -6.47
N TRP A 83 -6.83 1.86 -6.55
CA TRP A 83 -8.20 2.05 -7.04
C TRP A 83 -8.34 1.66 -8.51
N ASN A 84 -7.34 1.93 -9.34
CA ASN A 84 -7.37 1.57 -10.75
C ASN A 84 -7.22 0.06 -10.98
N GLU A 85 -6.53 -0.63 -10.06
CA GLU A 85 -6.21 -2.06 -10.17
C GLU A 85 -7.24 -2.93 -9.42
N ALA A 86 -7.65 -2.53 -8.23
CA ALA A 86 -8.50 -3.28 -7.32
C ALA A 86 -9.30 -2.37 -6.36
N PRO A 87 -10.40 -1.74 -6.83
CA PRO A 87 -11.22 -0.84 -6.03
C PRO A 87 -11.71 -1.45 -4.70
N GLN A 88 -12.10 -2.72 -4.71
CA GLN A 88 -12.59 -3.39 -3.50
C GLN A 88 -11.52 -3.44 -2.40
N SER A 89 -10.25 -3.66 -2.78
CA SER A 89 -9.14 -3.64 -1.81
C SER A 89 -8.95 -2.28 -1.15
N VAL A 90 -9.25 -1.18 -1.86
CA VAL A 90 -9.23 0.16 -1.26
C VAL A 90 -10.33 0.29 -0.22
N VAL A 91 -11.56 -0.13 -0.55
CA VAL A 91 -12.71 -0.06 0.36
C VAL A 91 -12.43 -0.85 1.64
N ASP A 92 -11.93 -2.08 1.51
CA ASP A 92 -11.64 -2.95 2.67
C ASP A 92 -10.57 -2.32 3.58
N ILE A 93 -9.50 -1.76 2.99
CA ILE A 93 -8.43 -1.10 3.76
C ILE A 93 -8.92 0.17 4.43
N GLU A 94 -9.75 0.96 3.77
CA GLU A 94 -10.30 2.19 4.34
C GLU A 94 -11.23 1.88 5.51
N ALA A 95 -12.05 0.83 5.40
CA ALA A 95 -12.90 0.36 6.48
C ALA A 95 -12.06 -0.14 7.69
N ASP A 96 -11.02 -0.92 7.44
CA ASP A 96 -10.09 -1.40 8.48
C ASP A 96 -9.35 -0.24 9.15
N LEU A 97 -8.86 0.73 8.38
CA LEU A 97 -8.20 1.92 8.91
C LEU A 97 -9.13 2.75 9.78
N GLU A 98 -10.39 2.90 9.37
CA GLU A 98 -11.39 3.61 10.16
C GLU A 98 -11.68 2.88 11.47
N ALA A 99 -11.83 1.55 11.42
CA ALA A 99 -12.01 0.73 12.61
C ALA A 99 -10.83 0.84 13.58
N GLN A 100 -9.59 0.71 13.08
CA GLN A 100 -8.37 0.86 13.88
C GLN A 100 -8.26 2.24 14.49
N LYS A 101 -8.54 3.31 13.73
CA LYS A 101 -8.53 4.69 14.27
C LYS A 101 -9.58 4.85 15.36
N ARG A 102 -10.80 4.35 15.17
CA ARG A 102 -11.84 4.41 16.21
C ARG A 102 -11.37 3.71 17.48
N GLU A 103 -10.84 2.50 17.38
CA GLU A 103 -10.33 1.76 18.54
C GLU A 103 -9.19 2.50 19.24
N PHE A 104 -8.19 2.96 18.49
CA PHE A 104 -7.01 3.60 19.05
C PHE A 104 -7.30 4.95 19.70
N PHE A 105 -8.20 5.74 19.11
CA PHE A 105 -8.56 7.08 19.60
C PHE A 105 -9.73 7.09 20.59
N HIS A 106 -10.59 6.06 20.67
CA HIS A 106 -11.61 5.97 21.74
C HIS A 106 -11.03 5.63 23.11
N ILE A 107 -9.93 4.87 23.18
CA ILE A 107 -9.32 4.49 24.46
C ILE A 107 -8.72 5.71 25.20
N GLY A 108 -8.45 6.83 24.50
CA GLY A 108 -7.91 8.06 25.08
C GLY A 108 -8.91 8.96 25.83
N HIS A 109 -10.21 8.64 25.82
CA HIS A 109 -11.25 9.46 26.47
C HIS A 109 -11.75 8.91 27.83
N HIS A 110 -11.10 7.86 28.34
CA HIS A 110 -11.33 7.30 29.68
C HIS A 110 -10.04 7.36 30.51
N ALA A 111 -9.58 8.56 30.84
CA ALA A 111 -8.57 8.79 31.89
C ALA A 111 -8.80 10.15 32.54
#